data_AF-A0A2V8L0G4-F1
#
_entry.id   AF-A0A2V8L0G4-F1
#
_cell.length_a   1.000
_cell.length_b   1.000
_cell.length_c   1.000
_cell.angle_alpha   90.00
_cell.angle_beta   90.00
_cell.angle_gamma   90.00
#
_symmetry.space_group_name_H-M   'P 1'
#
loop_
_entity.id
_entity.type
_entity.pdbx_description
1 polymer ?
#
loop_
_entity_poly.entity_id
_entity_poly.type
_entity_poly.pdbx_seq_one_letter_code
_entity_poly.pdbx_strand_id
1 'polypeptide(L)' 'MVTTNLRPGYVRKNGAPYSKSAVVTEYYDINTLPNGDQWLTVTTKVEDPLYFSRPYLTSSDFKKLPNANGWNPTPCSAR' A
#
# COMPACT_ATOMS: atom_id res chain seq x y z
N MET A 1 -3.50 5.49 9.17
CA MET A 1 -2.41 6.48 9.03
C MET A 1 -2.75 7.43 7.89
N VAL A 2 -2.36 8.71 7.98
CA VAL A 2 -2.59 9.71 6.91
C VAL A 2 -1.26 10.36 6.55
N THR A 3 -0.98 10.46 5.26
CA THR A 3 0.23 11.06 4.68
C THR A 3 -0.15 12.16 3.70
N THR A 4 0.46 13.33 3.86
CA THR A 4 0.26 14.52 3.02
C THR A 4 1.61 15.10 2.59
N ASN A 5 1.60 16.18 1.80
CA ASN A 5 2.82 16.84 1.27
C ASN A 5 3.70 15.90 0.44
N LEU A 6 3.06 15.05 -0.35
CA LEU A 6 3.75 14.13 -1.26
C LEU A 6 4.39 14.89 -2.41
N ARG A 7 5.58 14.43 -2.84
CA ARG A 7 6.14 14.87 -4.12
C ARG A 7 5.30 14.22 -5.23
N PRO A 8 4.87 14.96 -6.27
CA PRO A 8 4.11 14.40 -7.38
C PRO A 8 4.80 13.17 -7.98
N GLY A 9 4.01 12.18 -8.39
CA GLY A 9 4.53 10.90 -8.86
C GLY A 9 3.44 10.03 -9.48
N TYR A 10 3.58 8.71 -9.36
CA TYR A 10 2.62 7.74 -9.91
C TYR A 10 2.16 6.76 -8.83
N VAL A 11 0.88 6.41 -8.82
CA VAL A 11 0.31 5.49 -7.81
C VAL A 11 0.88 4.06 -7.90
N ARG A 12 1.46 3.70 -9.05
CA ARG A 12 2.23 2.48 -9.29
C ARG A 12 3.14 2.67 -10.50
N LYS A 13 4.07 1.74 -10.76
CA LYS A 13 4.90 1.75 -11.98
C LYS A 13 4.01 1.79 -13.22
N ASN A 14 4.22 2.79 -14.08
CA ASN A 14 3.40 3.06 -15.28
C ASN A 14 1.89 3.26 -15.00
N GLY A 15 1.54 3.70 -13.78
CA GLY A 15 0.17 4.00 -13.39
C GLY A 15 -0.26 5.43 -13.71
N ALA A 16 -1.44 5.81 -13.22
CA ALA A 16 -1.89 7.20 -13.26
C ALA A 16 -1.02 8.08 -12.35
N PRO A 17 -0.80 9.35 -12.71
CA PRO A 17 -0.08 10.29 -11.85
C PRO A 17 -0.92 10.68 -10.62
N TYR A 18 -0.24 11.12 -9.57
CA TYR A 18 -0.82 11.85 -8.45
C TYR A 18 -0.05 13.16 -8.25
N SER A 19 -0.75 14.19 -7.78
CA SER A 19 -0.28 15.55 -7.62
C SER A 19 0.30 15.80 -6.23
N LYS A 20 0.88 16.98 -6.02
CA LYS A 20 1.33 17.44 -4.69
C LYS A 20 0.18 17.59 -3.68
N SER A 21 -1.05 17.66 -4.17
CA SER A 21 -2.26 17.79 -3.36
C SER A 21 -2.85 16.43 -2.98
N ALA A 22 -2.18 15.33 -3.35
CA ALA A 22 -2.63 14.00 -3.00
C ALA A 22 -2.56 13.78 -1.47
N VAL A 23 -3.63 13.20 -0.93
CA VAL A 23 -3.72 12.70 0.44
C VAL A 23 -3.82 11.19 0.39
N VAL A 24 -2.91 10.51 1.07
CA VAL A 24 -2.91 9.06 1.18
C VAL A 24 -3.36 8.67 2.58
N THR A 25 -4.39 7.85 2.66
CA THR A 25 -4.86 7.25 3.92
C THR A 25 -4.69 5.74 3.87
N GLU A 26 -4.01 5.19 4.86
CA GLU A 26 -3.79 3.75 4.98
C GLU A 26 -4.52 3.19 6.20
N TYR A 27 -5.26 2.11 5.98
CA TYR A 27 -5.93 1.33 7.02
C TYR A 27 -5.22 -0.02 7.15
N TYR A 28 -4.98 -0.44 8.39
CA TYR A 28 -4.27 -1.67 8.70
C TYR A 28 -5.19 -2.58 9.50
N ASP A 29 -5.60 -3.69 8.89
CA ASP A 29 -6.54 -4.64 9.49
C ASP A 29 -5.85 -5.99 9.67
N ILE A 30 -5.87 -6.51 10.89
CA ILE A 30 -5.36 -7.85 11.20
C ILE A 30 -6.55 -8.79 11.32
N ASN A 31 -6.58 -9.80 10.45
CA ASN A 31 -7.62 -10.81 10.38
C ASN A 31 -7.07 -12.17 10.82
N THR A 32 -7.81 -12.86 11.69
CA THR A 32 -7.53 -14.27 12.04
C THR A 32 -8.62 -15.14 11.45
N LEU A 33 -8.24 -16.05 10.55
CA LEU A 33 -9.16 -16.95 9.87
C LEU A 33 -9.50 -18.16 10.76
N PRO A 34 -10.59 -18.91 10.49
CA PRO A 34 -10.97 -20.07 11.28
C PRO A 34 -9.90 -21.18 11.38
N ASN A 35 -8.98 -21.25 10.42
CA ASN A 35 -7.85 -22.17 10.43
C ASN A 35 -6.65 -21.69 11.27
N GLY A 36 -6.76 -20.53 11.94
CA GLY A 36 -5.70 -19.92 12.74
C GLY A 36 -4.69 -19.10 11.94
N ASP A 37 -4.82 -19.01 10.61
CA ASP A 37 -3.96 -18.14 9.80
C ASP A 37 -4.21 -16.68 10.14
N GLN A 38 -3.11 -15.92 10.30
CA GLN A 38 -3.16 -14.48 10.50
C GLN A 38 -2.78 -13.75 9.21
N TRP A 39 -3.62 -12.80 8.82
CA TRP A 39 -3.43 -11.95 7.64
C TRP A 39 -3.45 -10.48 8.06
N LEU A 40 -2.57 -9.68 7.45
CA LEU A 40 -2.60 -8.23 7.50
C LEU A 40 -3.10 -7.72 6.17
N THR A 41 -4.22 -7.01 6.16
CA THR A 41 -4.73 -6.28 5.01
C THR A 41 -4.37 -4.80 5.16
N VAL A 42 -3.65 -4.26 4.19
CA VAL A 42 -3.36 -2.83 4.10
C VAL A 42 -4.23 -2.24 2.99
N THR A 43 -5.16 -1.38 3.36
CA THR A 43 -5.99 -0.64 2.39
C THR A 43 -5.44 0.76 2.22
N THR A 44 -4.97 1.09 1.02
CA THR A 44 -4.46 2.41 0.66
C THR A 44 -5.52 3.16 -0.14
N LYS A 45 -5.96 4.30 0.37
CA LYS A 45 -6.85 5.26 -0.29
C LYS A 45 -6.05 6.49 -0.71
N VAL A 46 -6.04 6.80 -2.00
CA VAL A 46 -5.42 8.01 -2.56
C VAL A 46 -6.50 8.95 -3.05
N GLU A 47 -6.55 10.14 -2.47
CA GLU A 47 -7.44 11.22 -2.88
C GLU A 47 -6.62 12.34 -3.50
N ASP A 48 -6.93 12.71 -4.74
CA ASP A 48 -6.26 13.80 -5.43
C ASP A 48 -7.24 14.52 -6.38
N PRO A 49 -7.57 15.79 -6.12
CA PRO A 49 -8.54 16.52 -6.93
C PRO A 49 -8.08 16.81 -8.36
N LEU A 50 -6.78 16.69 -8.67
CA LEU A 50 -6.26 16.99 -10.01
C LEU A 50 -6.39 15.82 -10.98
N TYR A 51 -6.02 14.61 -10.54
CA TYR A 51 -5.93 13.45 -11.42
C TYR A 51 -7.03 12.40 -11.18
N PHE A 52 -7.73 12.45 -10.04
CA PHE A 52 -8.74 11.47 -9.69
C PHE A 52 -10.09 12.11 -9.37
N SER A 53 -11.14 11.69 -10.10
CA SER A 53 -12.53 12.11 -9.82
C SER A 53 -13.15 11.39 -8.61
N ARG A 54 -12.53 10.28 -8.18
CA ARG A 54 -12.91 9.47 -7.03
C ARG A 54 -11.65 8.91 -6.38
N PRO A 55 -11.67 8.52 -5.09
CA PRO A 55 -10.51 7.94 -4.45
C PRO A 55 -10.00 6.71 -5.21
N TYR A 56 -8.69 6.65 -5.47
CA TYR A 56 -8.02 5.44 -5.96
C TYR A 56 -7.76 4.52 -4.77
N LEU A 57 -8.30 3.31 -4.82
CA LEU A 57 -8.25 2.34 -3.72
C LEU A 57 -7.50 1.08 -4.15
N THR A 58 -6.59 0.63 -3.29
CA THR A 58 -5.88 -0.65 -3.44
C THR A 58 -5.78 -1.35 -2.10
N SER A 59 -5.93 -2.67 -2.09
CA SER A 59 -5.63 -3.51 -0.94
C SER A 59 -4.39 -4.36 -1.21
N SER A 60 -3.58 -4.58 -0.18
CA SER A 60 -2.47 -5.53 -0.18
C SER A 60 -2.59 -6.45 1.03
N ASP A 61 -2.60 -7.75 0.76
CA ASP A 61 -2.82 -8.78 1.79
C ASP A 61 -1.53 -9.55 2.07
N PHE A 62 -1.14 -9.61 3.34
CA PHE A 62 0.09 -10.24 3.79
C PHE A 62 -0.24 -11.36 4.78
N LYS A 63 0.06 -12.61 4.42
CA LYS A 63 -0.05 -13.75 5.33
C LYS A 63 1.16 -13.78 6.27
N LYS A 64 0.92 -13.94 7.57
CA LYS A 64 1.98 -14.23 8.55
C LYS A 64 2.49 -15.66 8.37
N LEU A 65 3.77 -15.80 8.08
CA LEU A 65 4.46 -17.10 8.03
C LEU A 65 4.94 -17.50 9.42
N PRO A 66 5.07 -18.81 9.72
CA PRO A 66 5.53 -19.29 11.03
C PRO A 66 7.01 -18.98 11.30
N ASN A 67 7.80 -18.77 10.25
CA ASN A 67 9.23 -18.47 10.32
C ASN A 67 9.67 -17.73 9.04
N ALA A 68 10.96 -17.41 8.93
CA ALA A 68 11.54 -16.71 7.79
C ALA A 68 11.89 -17.64 6.60
N ASN A 69 11.40 -18.88 6.55
CA ASN A 69 11.70 -19.78 5.44
C ASN A 69 11.17 -19.20 4.12
N GLY A 70 12.02 -19.15 3.10
CA GLY A 70 11.70 -18.52 1.80
C GLY A 70 11.97 -17.01 1.75
N TRP A 71 12.35 -16.37 2.86
CA TRP A 71 12.79 -14.99 2.88
C TRP A 71 14.30 -14.89 2.65
N ASN A 72 14.72 -14.49 1.45
CA ASN A 72 16.12 -14.26 1.08
C ASN A 72 16.27 -12.88 0.42
N PRO A 73 16.20 -11.78 1.19
CA PRO A 73 16.27 -10.43 0.64
C PRO A 73 17.68 -10.13 0.14
N THR A 74 17.76 -9.50 -1.02
CA THR A 74 19.00 -8.89 -1.50
C THR A 74 19.02 -7.40 -1.14
N PRO A 75 20.20 -6.78 -0.97
CA PRO A 75 20.30 -5.35 -0.78
C PRO A 75 19.61 -4.58 -1.91
N CYS A 76 18.92 -3.50 -1.59
CA CYS A 76 18.33 -2.63 -2.61
C CYS A 76 19.43 -2.06 -3.51
N SER A 77 19.34 -2.28 -4.81
CA SER A 77 20.15 -1.57 -5.80
C SER A 77 19.27 -0.52 -6.47
N ALA A 78 19.57 0.75 -6.20
CA ALA A 78 19.09 1.84 -7.04
C ALA A 78 20.04 1.92 -8.23
N ARG A 79 19.58 1.52 -9.41
CA ARG A 79 20.30 1.74 -10.67
C ARG A 79 19.43 2.55 -11.62
#